data_AF-A0A833G9D2-F1
#
_entry.id   AF-A0A833G9D2-F1
#
_cell.length_a   1.000
_cell.length_b   1.000
_cell.length_c   1.000
_cell.angle_alpha   90.00
_cell.angle_beta   90.00
_cell.angle_gamma   90.00
#
_symmetry.space_group_name_H-M   'P 1'
#
loop_
_entity.id
_entity.type
_entity.pdbx_description
1 polymer ?
#
loop_
_entity_poly.entity_id
_entity_poly.type
_entity_poly.pdbx_seq_one_letter_code
_entity_poly.pdbx_strand_id
1 'polypeptide(L)' 'DRDSAGQSNCDGECATRWPPFAAEAGATAEGDWTVITRSDGTTMWAHKGKPLYTYAGDTKAGDATGDGVGGVWHLATAE' A
#
# COMPACT_ATOMS: atom_id res chain seq x y z
N ASP A 1 1.92 9.41 -2.13
CA ASP A 1 3.28 8.96 -1.78
C ASP A 1 4.22 9.41 -2.91
N ARG A 2 5.50 9.06 -2.87
CA ARG A 2 6.43 9.29 -4.00
C ARG A 2 6.63 8.01 -4.80
N ASP A 3 5.67 7.08 -4.77
CA ASP A 3 5.81 5.78 -5.39
C ASP A 3 5.76 5.88 -6.91
N SER A 4 6.48 4.98 -7.55
CA SER A 4 6.44 4.78 -9.00
C SER A 4 5.45 3.67 -9.33
N ALA A 5 5.02 3.57 -10.58
CA ALA A 5 4.17 2.46 -11.00
C ALA A 5 4.82 1.11 -10.66
N GLY A 6 4.17 0.32 -9.79
CA GLY A 6 4.63 -0.98 -9.34
C GLY A 6 5.87 -0.97 -8.42
N GLN A 7 6.25 0.18 -7.86
CA GLN A 7 7.41 0.29 -6.97
C GLN A 7 7.11 1.19 -5.77
N SER A 8 7.17 0.61 -4.57
CA SER A 8 7.12 1.33 -3.31
C SER A 8 8.43 2.08 -3.05
N ASN A 9 8.33 3.38 -2.77
CA ASN A 9 9.40 4.21 -2.22
C ASN A 9 9.19 4.52 -0.72
N CYS A 10 8.17 3.92 -0.10
CA CYS A 10 7.87 4.07 1.32
C CYS A 10 8.59 2.99 2.14
N ASP A 11 9.77 3.32 2.65
CA ASP A 11 10.62 2.47 3.51
C ASP A 11 10.88 3.11 4.89
N GLY A 12 11.38 2.33 5.85
CA GLY A 12 11.78 2.81 7.18
C GLY A 12 10.65 3.46 7.98
N GLU A 13 10.82 4.71 8.41
CA GLU A 13 9.79 5.46 9.15
C GLU A 13 8.49 5.63 8.36
N CYS A 14 8.59 5.72 7.02
CA CYS A 14 7.40 5.77 6.16
C CYS A 14 6.58 4.49 6.35
N ALA A 15 7.23 3.33 6.26
CA ALA A 15 6.59 2.02 6.44
C ALA A 15 6.10 1.76 7.87
N THR A 16 6.55 2.55 8.86
CA THR A 16 6.01 2.48 10.22
C THR A 16 4.66 3.18 10.34
N ARG A 17 4.48 4.32 9.66
CA ARG A 17 3.20 5.05 9.62
C ARG A 17 2.25 4.50 8.56
N TRP A 18 2.82 3.94 7.50
CA TRP A 18 2.13 3.34 6.35
C TRP A 18 2.64 1.92 6.13
N PRO A 19 2.24 0.96 6.97
CA PRO A 19 2.67 -0.42 6.78
C PRO A 19 2.23 -0.94 5.40
N PRO A 20 3.10 -1.65 4.67
CA PRO A 20 2.74 -2.20 3.38
C PRO A 20 1.59 -3.20 3.53
N PHE A 21 0.63 -3.16 2.61
CA PHE A 21 -0.41 -4.16 2.54
C PHE A 21 0.19 -5.45 1.95
N ALA A 22 0.67 -6.31 2.84
CA ALA A 22 1.43 -7.51 2.49
C ALA A 22 0.61 -8.46 1.58
N ALA A 23 1.29 -9.00 0.57
CA ALA A 23 0.75 -10.08 -0.24
C ALA A 23 1.26 -11.41 0.30
N GLU A 24 0.33 -12.31 0.62
CA GLU A 24 0.66 -13.65 1.13
C GLU A 24 1.47 -14.46 0.12
N ALA A 25 2.26 -15.41 0.62
CA ALA A 25 3.03 -16.30 -0.24
C ALA A 25 2.09 -17.13 -1.13
N GLY A 26 2.27 -17.03 -2.45
CA GLY A 26 1.40 -17.69 -3.42
C GLY A 26 0.11 -16.94 -3.74
N ALA A 27 -0.01 -15.68 -3.31
CA ALA A 27 -1.09 -14.81 -3.73
C ALA A 27 -1.16 -14.69 -5.26
N THR A 28 -2.34 -14.97 -5.81
CA THR A 28 -2.62 -14.80 -7.25
C THR A 28 -3.26 -13.45 -7.47
N ALA A 29 -2.67 -12.64 -8.34
CA ALA A 29 -3.21 -11.35 -8.71
C ALA A 29 -4.23 -11.49 -9.85
N GLU A 30 -5.37 -10.81 -9.75
CA GLU A 30 -6.44 -10.83 -10.75
C GLU A 30 -6.92 -9.40 -11.07
N GLY A 31 -7.36 -9.18 -12.31
CA GLY A 31 -7.80 -7.85 -12.76
C GLY A 31 -6.71 -6.80 -12.66
N ASP A 32 -7.01 -5.68 -11.99
CA ASP A 32 -6.08 -4.57 -11.76
C ASP A 32 -5.13 -4.77 -10.57
N TRP A 33 -5.23 -5.91 -9.88
CA TRP A 33 -4.32 -6.24 -8.79
C TRP A 33 -2.99 -6.76 -9.32
N THR A 34 -1.90 -6.40 -8.64
CA THR A 34 -0.57 -6.95 -8.89
C THR A 34 0.14 -7.18 -7.56
N VAL A 35 1.06 -8.16 -7.54
CA VAL A 35 2.00 -8.36 -6.43
C VAL A 35 3.32 -7.77 -6.85
N ILE A 36 3.90 -6.93 -5.99
CA ILE A 36 5.21 -6.33 -6.22
C ILE A 36 6.18 -6.71 -5.11
N THR A 37 7.45 -6.82 -5.46
CA THR A 37 8.54 -7.06 -4.51
C THR A 37 9.13 -5.73 -4.08
N ARG A 38 9.22 -5.52 -2.78
CA ARG A 38 9.84 -4.34 -2.15
C ARG A 38 11.35 -4.45 -2.17
N SER A 39 12.02 -3.32 -1.90
CA SER A 39 13.48 -3.21 -1.78
C SER A 39 14.05 -4.12 -0.66
N ASP A 40 13.27 -4.34 0.39
CA ASP A 40 13.57 -5.23 1.53
C ASP A 40 13.36 -6.73 1.24
N GLY A 41 12.89 -7.09 0.04
CA GLY A 41 12.62 -8.46 -0.39
C GLY A 41 11.24 -9.01 -0.02
N THR A 42 10.42 -8.26 0.73
CA THR A 42 9.04 -8.64 1.04
C THR A 42 8.08 -8.33 -0.11
N THR A 43 6.91 -8.97 -0.12
CA THR A 43 5.88 -8.78 -1.15
C THR A 43 4.70 -7.97 -0.64
N MET A 44 4.16 -7.09 -1.48
CA MET A 44 2.98 -6.30 -1.17
C MET A 44 2.03 -6.23 -2.37
N TRP A 45 0.78 -5.92 -2.09
CA TRP A 45 -0.23 -5.67 -3.11
C TRP A 45 -0.08 -4.27 -3.70
N ALA A 46 -0.34 -4.19 -4.99
CA ALA A 46 -0.60 -2.96 -5.70
C ALA A 46 -1.92 -3.10 -6.47
N HIS A 47 -2.62 -1.98 -6.67
CA HIS A 47 -3.85 -1.94 -7.44
C HIS A 47 -3.77 -0.81 -8.47
N LYS A 48 -4.08 -1.09 -9.73
CA LYS A 48 -3.88 -0.17 -10.86
C LYS A 48 -2.45 0.41 -10.90
N GLY A 49 -1.47 -0.44 -10.56
CA GLY A 49 -0.05 -0.09 -10.51
C GLY A 49 0.37 0.79 -9.32
N LYS A 50 -0.51 1.04 -8.34
CA LYS A 50 -0.19 1.81 -7.13
C LYS A 50 0.00 0.88 -5.93
N PRO A 51 1.17 0.89 -5.26
CA PRO A 51 1.39 0.12 -4.04
C PRO A 51 0.37 0.48 -2.96
N LEU A 52 -0.13 -0.52 -2.23
CA LEU A 52 -1.14 -0.34 -1.20
C LEU A 52 -0.55 -0.42 0.20
N TYR A 53 -1.06 0.42 1.09
CA TYR A 53 -0.62 0.51 2.47
C TYR A 53 -1.82 0.57 3.40
N THR A 54 -1.66 0.03 4.60
CA THR A 54 -2.54 0.35 5.71
C THR A 54 -2.05 1.61 6.39
N TYR A 55 -2.92 2.30 7.11
CA TYR A 55 -2.51 3.44 7.92
C TYR A 55 -2.43 3.03 9.39
N ALA A 56 -1.30 3.27 10.04
CA ALA A 56 -1.09 2.90 11.44
C ALA A 56 -2.01 3.66 12.42
N GLY A 57 -2.60 4.78 11.99
CA GLY A 57 -3.58 5.53 12.78
C GLY A 57 -5.02 4.98 12.69
N ASP A 58 -5.31 4.10 11.73
CA ASP A 58 -6.61 3.45 11.60
C ASP A 58 -6.65 2.24 12.55
N THR A 59 -7.53 2.30 13.54
CA THR A 59 -7.55 1.31 14.65
C THR A 59 -8.84 0.52 14.72
N LYS A 60 -9.87 0.94 13.98
CA LYS A 60 -11.18 0.30 13.91
C LYS A 60 -11.56 0.03 12.46
N ALA A 61 -12.38 -0.99 12.27
CA ALA A 61 -12.95 -1.27 10.96
C ALA A 61 -13.77 -0.06 10.48
N GLY A 62 -13.50 0.36 9.24
CA GLY A 62 -14.14 1.54 8.64
C GLY A 62 -13.39 2.86 8.87
N ASP A 63 -12.33 2.87 9.68
CA ASP A 63 -11.42 4.02 9.73
C ASP A 63 -10.73 4.19 8.37
N ALA A 64 -10.67 5.44 7.91
CA ALA A 64 -9.97 5.86 6.69
C ALA A 64 -9.26 7.20 6.96
N THR A 65 -8.71 7.36 8.17
CA THR A 65 -8.14 8.64 8.65
C THR A 65 -6.78 8.95 8.01
N GLY A 66 -6.21 7.99 7.29
CA GLY A 66 -5.03 8.20 6.44
C GLY A 66 -5.31 9.01 5.17
N ASP A 67 -6.56 9.06 4.70
CA ASP A 67 -6.88 9.80 3.48
C ASP A 67 -6.53 11.30 3.61
N GLY A 68 -5.86 11.84 2.60
CA GLY A 68 -5.43 13.25 2.57
C GLY A 68 -4.23 13.59 3.47
N VAL A 69 -3.68 12.64 4.25
CA VAL A 69 -2.50 12.90 5.08
C VAL A 69 -1.36 13.40 4.19
N GLY A 70 -0.78 14.54 4.57
CA GLY A 70 0.32 15.16 3.83
C GLY A 70 0.00 15.53 2.37
N GLY A 71 -1.28 15.51 1.96
CA GLY A 71 -1.72 15.80 0.59
C GLY A 71 -1.28 14.79 -0.47
N VAL A 72 -0.75 13.63 -0.06
CA VAL A 72 -0.18 12.62 -0.96
C VAL A 72 -0.76 11.23 -0.76
N TRP A 73 -1.50 11.00 0.32
CA TRP A 73 -2.13 9.71 0.61
C TRP A 73 -3.61 9.74 0.23
N HIS A 74 -4.06 8.67 -0.41
CA HIS A 74 -5.42 8.56 -0.93
C HIS A 74 -6.00 7.19 -0.61
N LEU A 75 -7.26 7.16 -0.22
CA LEU A 75 -7.99 5.91 0.01
C LEU A 75 -8.02 5.08 -1.28
N ALA A 76 -7.61 3.82 -1.17
CA ALA A 76 -7.76 2.86 -2.26
C ALA A 76 -9.23 2.52 -2.45
N THR A 77 -9.76 2.80 -3.64
CA THR A 77 -11.16 2.54 -4.00
C THR A 77 -11.24 1.52 -5.13
N ALA A 78 -12.24 0.64 -5.05
CA ALA A 78 -12.67 -0.19 -6.16
C ALA A 78 -13.63 0.66 -6.99
N GLU A 79 -13.12 1.40 -7.96
CA GLU A 79 -13.96 2.07 -8.96
C GLU A 79 -14.60 1.06 -9.90
#